data_AF-A0A3N2IKY8-F1
#
_entry.id   AF-A0A3N2IKY8-F1
#
_cell.length_a   1.000
_cell.length_b   1.000
_cell.length_c   1.000
_cell.angle_alpha   90.00
_cell.angle_beta   90.00
_cell.angle_gamma   90.00
#
_symmetry.space_group_name_H-M   'P 1'
#
loop_
_entity.id
_entity.type
_entity.pdbx_description
1 polymer ?
#
loop_
_entity_poly.entity_id
_entity_poly.type
_entity_poly.pdbx_seq_one_letter_code
_entity_poly.pdbx_strand_id
1 'polypeptide(L)'
;MALLDVPALMGPRVVAGAPGGLVVAVPSGAVPAGAPPAGAVLVGVAEGAEIDAYRRLRQAAFVDEQGLFARTDRDDLDDDPRTVVLVARVGTAVVGGVRLAPVGERDIGWWTGSRLVVAPAARTAGGAGGAAGADAAVGVGTALVRAAAALAEQLGVIRFDATVQARSAVLFRRLGWQQTGTAVVGGVDHVRMRWPVDRYQRLVDATKAVLEAVLEPHTAWADSPAGSLGGPGWVGDDGAPVPGTDLVAACDAILPSMVERDPEWAGWCGVLVNVNDLSAMGATPVGLLDAVAGRDAASVRRVLSGVRRGAEAWGVPLLGGHTQVGVPAALSVTALGRTSSPVPGGGGRYGDALSLTVDVSGSWREGHHGTQWNSTEGRRSDELRDLAGTVARARPAAAKDVSMAGVVGTVGMLAEASGYGAVVDVASVPRPGGAGRAGADVTTGDWLGCFPGFGMVTADRPGDSRMHSPYAVTAEVGGLTLERGVLLRWPDGATTRAVGGGVTGLGPA
;
A
#
# COMPACT_ATOMS: atom_id res chain seq x y z
N MET A 1 8.62 28.78 -13.64
CA MET A 1 9.19 27.42 -13.71
C MET A 1 8.83 26.74 -12.40
N ALA A 2 7.59 26.25 -12.31
CA ALA A 2 6.94 25.86 -11.06
C ALA A 2 7.40 24.47 -10.62
N LEU A 3 8.01 24.39 -9.45
CA LEU A 3 8.36 23.16 -8.76
C LEU A 3 7.07 22.43 -8.33
N LEU A 4 7.02 21.14 -8.68
CA LEU A 4 5.98 20.19 -8.27
C LEU A 4 6.07 19.93 -6.76
N ASP A 5 5.00 20.30 -6.05
CA ASP A 5 4.80 20.05 -4.62
C ASP A 5 4.09 18.69 -4.45
N VAL A 6 4.89 17.63 -4.25
CA VAL A 6 4.48 16.21 -4.29
C VAL A 6 3.65 15.70 -3.08
N PRO A 7 3.53 16.36 -1.91
CA PRO A 7 2.64 15.87 -0.84
C PRO A 7 1.13 16.05 -1.07
N ALA A 8 0.68 16.59 -2.20
CA ALA A 8 -0.74 16.79 -2.50
C ALA A 8 -1.46 15.55 -3.11
N LEU A 9 -0.80 14.39 -3.20
CA LEU A 9 -1.31 13.21 -3.92
C LEU A 9 -1.94 12.10 -3.06
N MET A 10 -2.04 12.26 -1.74
CA MET A 10 -2.62 11.24 -0.84
C MET A 10 -3.58 11.82 0.20
N GLY A 11 -4.66 12.47 -0.26
CA GLY A 11 -5.77 12.89 0.60
C GLY A 11 -7.11 12.88 -0.14
N PRO A 12 -8.25 12.62 0.54
CA PRO A 12 -9.56 12.51 -0.09
C PRO A 12 -9.97 13.85 -0.72
N ARG A 13 -10.35 13.82 -2.00
CA ARG A 13 -11.01 14.95 -2.67
C ARG A 13 -12.50 14.92 -2.34
N VAL A 14 -12.94 15.87 -1.51
CA VAL A 14 -14.36 16.24 -1.41
C VAL A 14 -14.72 17.02 -2.68
N VAL A 15 -15.57 16.45 -3.53
CA VAL A 15 -16.15 17.18 -4.66
C VAL A 15 -17.34 17.98 -4.12
N ALA A 16 -17.14 19.28 -3.87
CA ALA A 16 -18.25 20.20 -3.60
C ALA A 16 -19.05 20.42 -4.90
N GLY A 17 -20.26 19.88 -4.99
CA GLY A 17 -21.20 20.17 -6.06
C GLY A 17 -21.95 21.48 -5.82
N ALA A 18 -22.26 22.20 -6.91
CA ALA A 18 -23.15 23.35 -6.95
C ALA A 18 -24.53 23.06 -6.31
N PRO A 19 -25.32 24.09 -5.92
CA PRO A 19 -26.60 23.89 -5.24
C PRO A 19 -27.55 22.98 -6.04
N GLY A 20 -27.87 21.81 -5.46
CA GLY A 20 -28.63 20.72 -6.10
C GLY A 20 -27.84 19.41 -6.32
N GLY A 21 -26.55 19.38 -6.01
CA GLY A 21 -25.67 18.23 -6.21
C GLY A 21 -25.62 17.19 -5.07
N LEU A 22 -25.26 15.96 -5.44
CA LEU A 22 -24.93 14.81 -4.56
C LEU A 22 -23.75 15.15 -3.65
N VAL A 23 -23.92 15.04 -2.33
CA VAL A 23 -22.80 15.11 -1.36
C VAL A 23 -22.45 13.69 -0.93
N VAL A 24 -21.29 13.21 -1.38
CA VAL A 24 -20.71 11.95 -0.90
C VAL A 24 -19.85 12.29 0.31
N ALA A 25 -20.39 12.08 1.51
CA ALA A 25 -19.63 12.19 2.75
C ALA A 25 -19.15 10.79 3.14
N VAL A 26 -17.90 10.45 2.80
CA VAL A 26 -17.23 9.27 3.35
C VAL A 26 -16.51 9.73 4.62
N PRO A 27 -16.73 9.11 5.79
CA PRO A 27 -16.27 9.66 7.05
C PRO A 27 -14.74 9.56 7.17
N SER A 28 -14.05 10.67 6.93
CA SER A 28 -12.84 11.05 7.65
C SER A 28 -12.74 12.57 7.69
N GLY A 29 -13.24 13.18 8.77
CA GLY A 29 -13.10 14.61 9.05
C GLY A 29 -14.29 15.49 8.65
N ALA A 30 -14.49 16.53 9.46
CA ALA A 30 -15.58 17.51 9.50
C ALA A 30 -16.40 17.72 8.22
N VAL A 31 -17.74 17.57 8.35
CA VAL A 31 -18.74 18.05 7.40
C VAL A 31 -18.59 19.58 7.28
N PRO A 32 -18.55 20.17 6.06
CA PRO A 32 -18.62 21.62 5.90
C PRO A 32 -19.86 22.17 6.60
N ALA A 33 -19.71 23.28 7.33
CA ALA A 33 -20.81 23.96 8.00
C ALA A 33 -21.78 24.57 6.97
N GLY A 34 -22.74 23.76 6.50
CA GLY A 34 -23.85 24.16 5.65
C GLY A 34 -24.87 23.03 5.56
N ALA A 35 -26.14 23.32 5.88
CA ALA A 35 -27.19 22.32 5.75
C ALA A 35 -27.30 21.89 4.27
N PRO A 36 -27.32 20.57 3.98
CA PRO A 36 -27.48 20.11 2.61
C PRO A 36 -28.82 20.61 2.06
N PRO A 37 -28.90 20.95 0.76
CA PRO A 37 -30.13 21.45 0.17
C PRO A 37 -31.27 20.44 0.35
N ALA A 38 -32.48 20.95 0.59
CA ALA A 38 -33.67 20.11 0.77
C ALA A 38 -33.85 19.17 -0.44
N GLY A 39 -33.92 17.86 -0.17
CA GLY A 39 -34.05 16.83 -1.22
C GLY A 39 -32.72 16.26 -1.74
N ALA A 40 -31.56 16.70 -1.23
CA ALA A 40 -30.28 16.11 -1.59
C ALA A 40 -30.17 14.64 -1.11
N VAL A 41 -29.57 13.80 -1.94
CA VAL A 41 -29.19 12.43 -1.57
C VAL A 41 -27.85 12.47 -0.84
N LEU A 42 -27.81 11.91 0.36
CA LEU A 42 -26.58 11.76 1.14
C LEU A 42 -26.23 10.28 1.27
N VAL A 43 -25.02 9.89 0.88
CA VAL A 43 -24.50 8.53 1.09
C VAL A 43 -23.55 8.54 2.27
N GLY A 44 -23.72 7.59 3.19
CA GLY A 44 -22.84 7.42 4.35
C GLY A 44 -23.07 6.06 5.03
N VAL A 45 -22.19 5.71 5.96
CA VAL A 45 -22.27 4.47 6.75
C VAL A 45 -23.59 4.44 7.53
N ALA A 46 -24.25 3.29 7.55
CA ALA A 46 -25.54 3.09 8.20
C ALA A 46 -25.35 2.69 9.67
N GLU A 47 -26.21 3.21 10.54
CA GLU A 47 -26.21 2.87 11.97
C GLU A 47 -27.62 2.46 12.43
N GLY A 48 -27.67 1.54 13.41
CA GLY A 48 -28.90 1.15 14.11
C GLY A 48 -30.12 0.94 13.19
N ALA A 49 -31.12 1.82 13.32
CA ALA A 49 -32.39 1.74 12.59
C ALA A 49 -32.24 1.83 11.05
N GLU A 50 -31.13 2.39 10.55
CA GLU A 50 -30.86 2.51 9.12
C GLU A 50 -30.45 1.17 8.49
N ILE A 51 -29.75 0.33 9.26
CA ILE A 51 -29.44 -1.05 8.85
C ILE A 51 -30.74 -1.84 8.71
N ASP A 52 -31.68 -1.67 9.64
CA ASP A 52 -32.99 -2.31 9.56
C ASP A 52 -33.83 -1.78 8.40
N ALA A 53 -33.76 -0.48 8.11
CA ALA A 53 -34.42 0.12 6.94
C ALA A 53 -33.84 -0.45 5.63
N TYR A 54 -32.51 -0.58 5.54
CA TYR A 54 -31.82 -1.23 4.43
C TYR A 54 -32.25 -2.70 4.26
N ARG A 55 -32.32 -3.47 5.34
CA ARG A 55 -32.80 -4.87 5.33
C ARG A 55 -34.25 -4.96 4.83
N ARG A 56 -35.14 -4.05 5.23
CA ARG A 56 -36.52 -3.99 4.71
C ARG A 56 -36.56 -3.70 3.21
N LEU A 57 -35.72 -2.78 2.71
CA LEU A 57 -35.61 -2.51 1.26
C LEU A 57 -35.15 -3.75 0.49
N ARG A 58 -34.17 -4.49 1.04
CA ARG A 58 -33.67 -5.74 0.43
C ARG A 58 -34.73 -6.84 0.40
N GLN A 59 -35.45 -7.06 1.49
CA GLN A 59 -36.56 -8.01 1.56
C GLN A 59 -37.61 -7.69 0.48
N ALA A 60 -38.08 -6.44 0.45
CA ALA A 60 -39.07 -5.99 -0.53
C ALA A 60 -38.59 -6.18 -1.98
N ALA A 61 -37.32 -5.87 -2.27
CA ALA A 61 -36.80 -5.92 -3.63
C ALA A 61 -36.40 -7.32 -4.08
N PHE A 62 -35.71 -8.10 -3.26
CA PHE A 62 -35.10 -9.38 -3.66
C PHE A 62 -36.00 -10.58 -3.37
N VAL A 63 -36.77 -10.54 -2.28
CA VAL A 63 -37.70 -11.62 -1.91
C VAL A 63 -39.05 -11.35 -2.55
N ASP A 64 -39.70 -10.24 -2.18
CA ASP A 64 -41.11 -10.02 -2.52
C ASP A 64 -41.32 -9.64 -3.99
N GLU A 65 -40.54 -8.70 -4.52
CA GLU A 65 -40.66 -8.20 -5.92
C GLU A 65 -40.04 -9.19 -6.93
N GLN A 66 -38.87 -9.74 -6.65
CA GLN A 66 -38.09 -10.51 -7.63
C GLN A 66 -38.15 -12.03 -7.44
N GLY A 67 -38.55 -12.53 -6.27
CA GLY A 67 -38.55 -13.96 -5.98
C GLY A 67 -37.16 -14.62 -6.05
N LEU A 68 -36.06 -13.87 -5.87
CA LEU A 68 -34.70 -14.42 -5.89
C LEU A 68 -34.43 -15.36 -4.72
N PHE A 69 -35.13 -15.15 -3.61
CA PHE A 69 -35.01 -15.92 -2.39
C PHE A 69 -36.40 -16.31 -1.89
N ALA A 70 -36.53 -17.51 -1.30
CA ALA A 70 -37.83 -18.05 -0.92
C ALA A 70 -38.44 -17.40 0.33
N ARG A 71 -37.62 -16.95 1.30
CA ARG A 71 -38.09 -16.42 2.59
C ARG A 71 -37.36 -15.17 3.05
N THR A 72 -36.04 -15.16 2.91
CA THR A 72 -35.18 -14.05 3.32
C THR A 72 -33.94 -14.00 2.44
N ASP A 73 -33.42 -12.80 2.21
CA ASP A 73 -32.14 -12.57 1.53
C ASP A 73 -30.96 -12.42 2.50
N ARG A 74 -31.20 -12.57 3.82
CA ARG A 74 -30.17 -12.52 4.85
C ARG A 74 -29.20 -13.69 4.72
N ASP A 75 -27.92 -13.42 4.89
CA ASP A 75 -26.84 -14.40 4.87
C ASP A 75 -25.80 -14.11 5.96
N ASP A 76 -24.80 -14.97 6.10
CA ASP A 76 -23.79 -14.88 7.17
C ASP A 76 -22.99 -13.57 7.14
N LEU A 77 -22.87 -12.92 5.97
CA LEU A 77 -22.17 -11.63 5.85
C LEU A 77 -22.96 -10.50 6.51
N ASP A 78 -24.27 -10.65 6.73
CA ASP A 78 -25.05 -9.67 7.49
C ASP A 78 -24.73 -9.67 8.99
N ASP A 79 -24.09 -10.75 9.47
CA ASP A 79 -23.74 -10.98 10.87
C ASP A 79 -22.23 -10.93 11.13
N ASP A 80 -21.41 -10.79 10.08
CA ASP A 80 -19.98 -10.53 10.21
C ASP A 80 -19.74 -9.11 10.79
N PRO A 81 -19.03 -8.98 11.92
CA PRO A 81 -18.80 -7.68 12.56
C PRO A 81 -17.94 -6.72 11.72
N ARG A 82 -17.25 -7.22 10.69
CA ARG A 82 -16.44 -6.42 9.76
C ARG A 82 -17.26 -5.82 8.63
N THR A 83 -18.51 -6.27 8.46
CA THR A 83 -19.40 -5.79 7.40
C THR A 83 -19.77 -4.33 7.59
N VAL A 84 -19.66 -3.55 6.52
CA VAL A 84 -20.06 -2.15 6.48
C VAL A 84 -21.22 -1.97 5.51
N VAL A 85 -22.27 -1.28 5.96
CA VAL A 85 -23.41 -0.93 5.12
C VAL A 85 -23.38 0.56 4.81
N LEU A 86 -23.44 0.92 3.53
CA LEU A 86 -23.68 2.28 3.08
C LEU A 86 -25.15 2.44 2.73
N VAL A 87 -25.78 3.52 3.19
CA VAL A 87 -27.15 3.88 2.80
C VAL A 87 -27.20 5.26 2.16
N ALA A 88 -28.11 5.40 1.22
CA ALA A 88 -28.48 6.67 0.61
C ALA A 88 -29.73 7.22 1.32
N ARG A 89 -29.67 8.48 1.73
CA ARG A 89 -30.70 9.16 2.53
C ARG A 89 -31.28 10.35 1.78
N VAL A 90 -32.59 10.54 1.88
CA VAL A 90 -33.28 11.79 1.52
C VAL A 90 -34.03 12.26 2.76
N GLY A 91 -33.56 13.34 3.38
CA GLY A 91 -33.96 13.67 4.75
C GLY A 91 -33.58 12.53 5.70
N THR A 92 -34.54 12.03 6.47
CA THR A 92 -34.36 10.88 7.38
C THR A 92 -34.68 9.53 6.74
N ALA A 93 -35.19 9.52 5.50
CA ALA A 93 -35.62 8.30 4.84
C ALA A 93 -34.44 7.63 4.12
N VAL A 94 -34.24 6.34 4.40
CA VAL A 94 -33.32 5.48 3.63
C VAL A 94 -33.98 5.10 2.30
N VAL A 95 -33.37 5.51 1.19
CA VAL A 95 -33.88 5.30 -0.18
C VAL A 95 -33.05 4.29 -0.99
N GLY A 96 -31.97 3.79 -0.42
CA GLY A 96 -31.15 2.73 -1.00
C GLY A 96 -29.98 2.36 -0.10
N GLY A 97 -29.28 1.29 -0.44
CA GLY A 97 -28.07 0.89 0.26
C GLY A 97 -27.27 -0.18 -0.45
N VAL A 98 -26.05 -0.41 0.03
CA VAL A 98 -25.12 -1.43 -0.44
C VAL A 98 -24.29 -1.93 0.73
N ARG A 99 -24.00 -3.23 0.73
CA ARG A 99 -23.19 -3.90 1.75
C ARG A 99 -21.79 -4.16 1.21
N LEU A 100 -20.77 -3.89 2.01
CA LEU A 100 -19.39 -4.26 1.80
C LEU A 100 -18.98 -5.25 2.90
N ALA A 101 -18.38 -6.37 2.54
CA ALA A 101 -17.93 -7.36 3.52
C ALA A 101 -16.63 -8.04 3.06
N PRO A 102 -15.74 -8.43 3.99
CA PRO A 102 -14.59 -9.26 3.65
C PRO A 102 -15.01 -10.64 3.15
N VAL A 103 -14.17 -11.23 2.29
CA VAL A 103 -14.34 -12.59 1.79
C VAL A 103 -13.42 -13.53 2.56
N GLY A 104 -14.02 -14.56 3.19
CA GLY A 104 -13.31 -15.58 3.96
C GLY A 104 -13.14 -15.22 5.44
N GLU A 105 -12.56 -16.17 6.18
CA GLU A 105 -12.41 -16.05 7.63
C GLU A 105 -11.41 -14.95 8.01
N ARG A 106 -10.24 -14.94 7.36
CA ARG A 106 -9.20 -13.94 7.59
C ARG A 106 -9.36 -12.79 6.59
N ASP A 107 -9.39 -11.57 7.09
CA ASP A 107 -9.28 -10.40 6.22
C ASP A 107 -7.85 -10.32 5.66
N ILE A 108 -7.77 -10.48 4.34
CA ILE A 108 -6.56 -10.38 3.52
C ILE A 108 -6.71 -9.27 2.46
N GLY A 109 -7.63 -8.32 2.67
CA GLY A 109 -7.91 -7.24 1.73
C GLY A 109 -8.74 -7.66 0.51
N TRP A 110 -9.38 -8.83 0.55
CA TRP A 110 -10.37 -9.26 -0.45
C TRP A 110 -11.78 -9.04 0.10
N TRP A 111 -12.52 -8.12 -0.49
CA TRP A 111 -13.88 -7.77 -0.08
C TRP A 111 -14.87 -7.87 -1.24
N THR A 112 -16.15 -7.99 -0.91
CA THR A 112 -17.25 -7.97 -1.88
C THR A 112 -18.27 -6.86 -1.61
N GLY A 113 -18.65 -6.15 -2.66
CA GLY A 113 -19.85 -5.33 -2.72
C GLY A 113 -21.07 -6.19 -3.09
N SER A 114 -22.10 -6.17 -2.26
CA SER A 114 -23.29 -7.00 -2.45
C SER A 114 -24.58 -6.29 -2.01
N ARG A 115 -25.73 -6.88 -2.36
CA ARG A 115 -27.06 -6.44 -1.91
C ARG A 115 -27.33 -4.95 -2.19
N LEU A 116 -26.87 -4.44 -3.34
CA LEU A 116 -27.18 -3.09 -3.80
C LEU A 116 -28.69 -2.99 -4.10
N VAL A 117 -29.40 -2.15 -3.35
CA VAL A 117 -30.84 -1.94 -3.52
C VAL A 117 -31.15 -0.45 -3.55
N VAL A 118 -32.12 -0.08 -4.39
CA VAL A 118 -32.68 1.28 -4.47
C VAL A 118 -34.19 1.17 -4.43
N ALA A 119 -34.84 1.98 -3.59
CA ALA A 119 -36.28 2.04 -3.46
C ALA A 119 -36.94 2.43 -4.80
N PRO A 120 -38.08 1.83 -5.19
CA PRO A 120 -38.70 2.07 -6.49
C PRO A 120 -38.89 3.56 -6.84
N ALA A 121 -39.36 4.36 -5.89
CA ALA A 121 -39.58 5.81 -6.06
C ALA A 121 -38.29 6.59 -6.36
N ALA A 122 -37.13 6.07 -5.95
CA ALA A 122 -35.82 6.67 -6.18
C ALA A 122 -35.10 6.12 -7.42
N ARG A 123 -35.64 5.09 -8.09
CA ARG A 123 -35.07 4.52 -9.33
C ARG A 123 -35.29 5.44 -10.54
N THR A 124 -36.38 6.22 -10.57
CA THR A 124 -36.81 7.06 -11.70
C THR A 124 -36.36 8.52 -11.61
N ALA A 125 -36.03 9.01 -10.40
CA ALA A 125 -35.62 10.41 -10.17
C ALA A 125 -34.31 10.82 -10.87
N GLY A 126 -33.50 9.85 -11.32
CA GLY A 126 -32.28 10.09 -12.12
C GLY A 126 -32.44 9.79 -13.62
N GLY A 127 -33.67 9.54 -14.10
CA GLY A 127 -33.92 9.05 -15.47
C GLY A 127 -35.02 9.78 -16.25
N ALA A 128 -35.67 10.80 -15.69
CA ALA A 128 -36.65 11.60 -16.44
C ALA A 128 -35.93 12.59 -17.37
N GLY A 129 -35.79 12.21 -18.64
CA GLY A 129 -35.39 13.11 -19.71
C GLY A 129 -36.35 14.28 -19.82
N GLY A 130 -35.85 15.46 -19.53
CA GLY A 130 -36.45 16.76 -19.80
C GLY A 130 -35.33 17.78 -19.89
N ALA A 131 -35.27 18.53 -20.99
CA ALA A 131 -34.13 19.34 -21.41
C ALA A 131 -33.60 20.29 -20.31
N ALA A 132 -32.40 20.03 -19.78
CA ALA A 132 -31.51 21.03 -19.18
C ALA A 132 -30.14 20.43 -18.85
N GLY A 133 -29.09 20.85 -19.56
CA GLY A 133 -27.68 20.83 -19.10
C GLY A 133 -26.97 19.47 -18.96
N ALA A 134 -25.66 19.47 -19.14
CA ALA A 134 -24.81 18.28 -19.04
C ALA A 134 -24.58 17.76 -17.59
N ASP A 135 -25.27 18.33 -16.59
CA ASP A 135 -25.19 17.96 -15.16
C ASP A 135 -26.45 17.18 -14.71
N ALA A 136 -26.72 16.04 -15.35
CA ALA A 136 -27.77 15.13 -14.90
C ALA A 136 -27.47 14.59 -13.49
N ALA A 137 -28.41 14.73 -12.57
CA ALA A 137 -28.32 14.22 -11.20
C ALA A 137 -27.90 12.74 -11.19
N VAL A 138 -26.78 12.44 -10.54
CA VAL A 138 -26.25 11.07 -10.40
C VAL A 138 -27.29 10.20 -9.69
N GLY A 139 -27.84 9.19 -10.37
CA GLY A 139 -28.82 8.28 -9.78
C GLY A 139 -28.31 7.58 -8.53
N VAL A 140 -29.21 7.29 -7.57
CA VAL A 140 -28.88 6.73 -6.24
C VAL A 140 -28.00 5.47 -6.33
N GLY A 141 -28.29 4.56 -7.27
CA GLY A 141 -27.47 3.35 -7.47
C GLY A 141 -26.04 3.67 -7.88
N THR A 142 -25.84 4.65 -8.77
CA THR A 142 -24.52 5.13 -9.18
C THR A 142 -23.75 5.75 -8.00
N ALA A 143 -24.43 6.55 -7.18
CA ALA A 143 -23.85 7.16 -5.99
C ALA A 143 -23.39 6.11 -4.97
N LEU A 144 -24.21 5.10 -4.70
CA LEU A 144 -23.88 3.99 -3.81
C LEU A 144 -22.70 3.17 -4.31
N VAL A 145 -22.65 2.83 -5.62
CA VAL A 145 -21.53 2.06 -6.18
C VAL A 145 -20.22 2.84 -6.10
N ARG A 146 -20.24 4.15 -6.42
CA ARG A 146 -19.06 5.01 -6.29
C ARG A 146 -18.60 5.13 -4.84
N ALA A 147 -19.53 5.36 -3.92
CA ALA A 147 -19.22 5.46 -2.49
C ALA A 147 -18.67 4.13 -1.94
N ALA A 148 -19.21 3.00 -2.37
CA ALA A 148 -18.70 1.68 -1.99
C ALA A 148 -17.27 1.45 -2.50
N ALA A 149 -16.99 1.75 -3.76
CA ALA A 149 -15.63 1.63 -4.29
C ALA A 149 -14.63 2.53 -3.54
N ALA A 150 -14.99 3.79 -3.29
CA ALA A 150 -14.16 4.72 -2.54
C ALA A 150 -13.92 4.26 -1.09
N LEU A 151 -14.97 3.80 -0.40
CA LEU A 151 -14.85 3.28 0.95
C LEU A 151 -13.99 2.01 1.00
N ALA A 152 -14.14 1.09 0.03
CA ALA A 152 -13.31 -0.11 -0.04
C ALA A 152 -11.82 0.26 -0.12
N GLU A 153 -11.45 1.21 -0.98
CA GLU A 153 -10.05 1.67 -1.05
C GLU A 153 -9.57 2.29 0.27
N GLN A 154 -10.40 3.09 0.94
CA GLN A 154 -10.08 3.68 2.25
C GLN A 154 -9.91 2.62 3.35
N LEU A 155 -10.69 1.54 3.32
CA LEU A 155 -10.59 0.42 4.26
C LEU A 155 -9.39 -0.50 3.96
N GLY A 156 -8.51 -0.13 3.02
CA GLY A 156 -7.34 -0.93 2.69
C GLY A 156 -7.66 -2.19 1.88
N VAL A 157 -8.82 -2.23 1.21
CA VAL A 157 -9.17 -3.30 0.28
C VAL A 157 -8.27 -3.22 -0.95
N ILE A 158 -7.75 -4.37 -1.36
CA ILE A 158 -6.87 -4.53 -2.52
C ILE A 158 -7.40 -5.51 -3.57
N ARG A 159 -8.54 -6.14 -3.29
CA ARG A 159 -9.40 -6.80 -4.26
C ARG A 159 -10.85 -6.57 -3.88
N PHE A 160 -11.60 -5.89 -4.74
CA PHE A 160 -13.01 -5.59 -4.50
C PHE A 160 -13.88 -6.15 -5.63
N ASP A 161 -14.65 -7.18 -5.30
CA ASP A 161 -15.49 -7.92 -6.25
C ASP A 161 -16.98 -7.65 -6.02
N ALA A 162 -17.79 -7.85 -7.06
CA ALA A 162 -19.25 -7.81 -6.96
C ALA A 162 -19.89 -8.85 -7.88
N THR A 163 -20.99 -9.45 -7.43
CA THR A 163 -21.85 -10.28 -8.27
C THR A 163 -23.11 -9.48 -8.62
N VAL A 164 -23.19 -9.04 -9.87
CA VAL A 164 -24.14 -8.03 -10.34
C VAL A 164 -25.14 -8.68 -11.28
N GLN A 165 -26.44 -8.46 -11.10
CA GLN A 165 -27.45 -8.95 -12.06
C GLN A 165 -27.13 -8.47 -13.49
N ALA A 166 -27.30 -9.34 -14.48
CA ALA A 166 -26.91 -9.06 -15.87
C ALA A 166 -27.47 -7.72 -16.40
N ARG A 167 -28.72 -7.38 -16.05
CA ARG A 167 -29.37 -6.10 -16.41
C ARG A 167 -28.66 -4.85 -15.86
N SER A 168 -27.96 -4.97 -14.73
CA SER A 168 -27.25 -3.86 -14.07
C SER A 168 -25.78 -3.79 -14.47
N ALA A 169 -25.24 -4.79 -15.16
CA ALA A 169 -23.81 -4.85 -15.52
C ALA A 169 -23.35 -3.67 -16.42
N VAL A 170 -24.26 -3.09 -17.22
CA VAL A 170 -23.97 -1.89 -18.03
C VAL A 170 -23.59 -0.70 -17.16
N LEU A 171 -24.31 -0.47 -16.05
CA LEU A 171 -24.02 0.60 -15.10
C LEU A 171 -22.62 0.45 -14.51
N PHE A 172 -22.28 -0.76 -14.05
CA PHE A 172 -20.99 -1.06 -13.43
C PHE A 172 -19.84 -0.86 -14.42
N ARG A 173 -19.99 -1.32 -15.67
CA ARG A 173 -18.98 -1.08 -16.72
C ARG A 173 -18.76 0.41 -16.99
N ARG A 174 -19.83 1.21 -17.06
CA ARG A 174 -19.71 2.68 -17.22
C ARG A 174 -19.02 3.36 -16.04
N LEU A 175 -19.09 2.75 -14.86
CA LEU A 175 -18.40 3.23 -13.66
C LEU A 175 -16.94 2.81 -13.58
N GLY A 176 -16.47 1.91 -14.47
CA GLY A 176 -15.08 1.43 -14.49
C GLY A 176 -14.89 0.00 -13.99
N TRP A 177 -15.96 -0.70 -13.58
CA TRP A 177 -15.86 -2.10 -13.17
C TRP A 177 -15.59 -3.03 -14.36
N GLN A 178 -14.73 -4.01 -14.14
CA GLN A 178 -14.30 -4.98 -15.14
C GLN A 178 -15.04 -6.30 -14.94
N GLN A 179 -15.52 -6.92 -16.02
CA GLN A 179 -16.14 -8.25 -15.96
C GLN A 179 -15.06 -9.33 -15.80
N THR A 180 -15.27 -10.23 -14.83
CA THR A 180 -14.34 -11.35 -14.53
C THR A 180 -14.99 -12.72 -14.74
N GLY A 181 -16.31 -12.78 -14.94
CA GLY A 181 -17.00 -14.03 -15.25
C GLY A 181 -18.52 -13.89 -15.19
N THR A 182 -19.20 -15.02 -15.25
CA THR A 182 -20.67 -15.14 -15.09
C THR A 182 -21.01 -15.95 -13.84
N ALA A 183 -22.24 -15.82 -13.35
CA ALA A 183 -22.81 -16.58 -12.25
C ALA A 183 -24.34 -16.64 -12.38
N VAL A 184 -24.99 -17.60 -11.71
CA VAL A 184 -26.46 -17.66 -11.59
C VAL A 184 -26.79 -17.65 -10.10
N VAL A 185 -27.67 -16.74 -9.68
CA VAL A 185 -28.11 -16.59 -8.28
C VAL A 185 -29.62 -16.54 -8.26
N GLY A 186 -30.26 -17.45 -7.50
CA GLY A 186 -31.73 -17.52 -7.44
C GLY A 186 -32.39 -17.75 -8.80
N GLY A 187 -31.74 -18.48 -9.71
CA GLY A 187 -32.21 -18.70 -11.08
C GLY A 187 -32.06 -17.50 -12.03
N VAL A 188 -31.43 -16.40 -11.58
CA VAL A 188 -31.23 -15.19 -12.38
C VAL A 188 -29.76 -15.05 -12.77
N ASP A 189 -29.53 -14.65 -14.02
CA ASP A 189 -28.18 -14.41 -14.55
C ASP A 189 -27.50 -13.20 -13.91
N HIS A 190 -26.25 -13.41 -13.52
CA HIS A 190 -25.35 -12.43 -12.93
C HIS A 190 -24.00 -12.42 -13.65
N VAL A 191 -23.32 -11.29 -13.52
CA VAL A 191 -21.97 -11.04 -13.99
C VAL A 191 -21.09 -10.82 -12.76
N ARG A 192 -19.99 -11.57 -12.67
CA ARG A 192 -18.92 -11.31 -11.70
C ARG A 192 -18.09 -10.14 -12.22
N MET A 193 -17.89 -9.15 -11.37
CA MET A 193 -17.23 -7.90 -11.71
C MET A 193 -16.20 -7.53 -10.65
N ARG A 194 -15.16 -6.79 -11.04
CA ARG A 194 -14.08 -6.32 -10.18
C ARG A 194 -13.88 -4.82 -10.34
N TRP A 195 -13.72 -4.14 -9.21
CA TRP A 195 -13.24 -2.76 -9.18
C TRP A 195 -11.71 -2.76 -9.33
N PRO A 196 -11.13 -2.01 -10.28
CA PRO A 196 -9.69 -1.87 -10.37
C PRO A 196 -9.16 -1.12 -9.15
N VAL A 197 -8.18 -1.71 -8.44
CA VAL A 197 -7.48 -1.06 -7.33
C VAL A 197 -6.01 -0.95 -7.71
N ASP A 198 -5.55 0.28 -7.92
CA ASP A 198 -4.21 0.67 -8.41
C ASP A 198 -3.33 1.24 -7.28
N ARG A 199 -3.68 0.99 -6.02
CA ARG A 199 -2.98 1.48 -4.81
C ARG A 199 -1.45 1.36 -4.90
N TYR A 200 -0.95 0.18 -5.25
CA TYR A 200 0.49 -0.09 -5.29
C TYR A 200 1.18 0.50 -6.52
N GLN A 201 0.49 0.54 -7.67
CA GLN A 201 1.01 1.24 -8.84
C GLN A 201 1.19 2.74 -8.52
N ARG A 202 0.18 3.39 -7.92
CA ARG A 202 0.30 4.80 -7.50
C ARG A 202 1.45 5.04 -6.51
N LEU A 203 1.67 4.11 -5.58
CA LEU A 203 2.77 4.20 -4.63
C LEU A 203 4.13 4.10 -5.33
N VAL A 204 4.28 3.15 -6.26
CA VAL A 204 5.47 3.01 -7.10
C VAL A 204 5.71 4.27 -7.94
N ASP A 205 4.67 4.79 -8.59
CA ASP A 205 4.75 5.99 -9.42
C ASP A 205 5.22 7.21 -8.61
N ALA A 206 4.72 7.35 -7.38
CA ALA A 206 5.04 8.45 -6.49
C ALA A 206 6.45 8.36 -5.87
N THR A 207 7.07 7.19 -5.84
CA THR A 207 8.30 6.96 -5.06
C THR A 207 9.51 6.50 -5.89
N LYS A 208 9.30 5.72 -6.95
CA LYS A 208 10.39 5.03 -7.67
C LYS A 208 10.37 5.23 -9.18
N ALA A 209 9.20 5.38 -9.82
CA ALA A 209 9.12 5.43 -11.29
C ALA A 209 9.85 6.62 -11.94
N VAL A 210 10.10 7.69 -11.16
CA VAL A 210 10.85 8.87 -11.64
C VAL A 210 12.34 8.57 -11.89
N LEU A 211 12.87 7.49 -11.32
CA LEU A 211 14.30 7.18 -11.34
C LEU A 211 14.83 6.95 -12.76
N GLU A 212 14.12 6.18 -13.59
CA GLU A 212 14.50 5.96 -15.00
C GLU A 212 14.68 7.29 -15.74
N ALA A 213 13.73 8.21 -15.58
CA ALA A 213 13.73 9.49 -16.28
C ALA A 213 14.84 10.44 -15.81
N VAL A 214 15.24 10.36 -14.53
CA VAL A 214 16.26 11.27 -13.94
C VAL A 214 17.66 10.71 -14.09
N LEU A 215 17.81 9.39 -13.92
CA LEU A 215 19.11 8.73 -13.95
C LEU A 215 19.52 8.32 -15.36
N GLU A 216 18.57 8.21 -16.29
CA GLU A 216 18.81 7.79 -17.68
C GLU A 216 19.80 6.60 -17.79
N PRO A 217 19.49 5.46 -17.12
CA PRO A 217 20.44 4.34 -16.99
C PRO A 217 20.83 3.74 -18.34
N HIS A 218 20.03 3.97 -19.38
CA HIS A 218 20.21 3.46 -20.74
C HIS A 218 20.95 4.41 -21.69
N THR A 219 21.42 5.57 -21.22
CA THR A 219 22.17 6.54 -22.02
C THR A 219 23.55 6.84 -21.39
N ALA A 220 23.62 7.80 -20.47
CA ALA A 220 24.85 8.46 -20.02
C ALA A 220 25.74 7.58 -19.13
N TRP A 221 25.16 6.59 -18.45
CA TRP A 221 25.85 5.71 -17.49
C TRP A 221 26.13 4.31 -18.07
N ALA A 222 25.45 3.92 -19.15
CA ALA A 222 25.56 2.59 -19.76
C ALA A 222 26.90 2.39 -20.50
N ASP A 223 27.45 3.44 -21.11
CA ASP A 223 28.62 3.36 -21.98
C ASP A 223 29.97 3.48 -21.24
N SER A 224 29.95 3.73 -19.92
CA SER A 224 31.16 3.86 -19.09
C SER A 224 31.10 2.89 -17.90
N PRO A 225 31.93 1.83 -17.87
CA PRO A 225 32.00 0.91 -16.72
C PRO A 225 32.37 1.60 -15.40
N ALA A 226 33.12 2.71 -15.47
CA ALA A 226 33.47 3.54 -14.31
C ALA A 226 32.40 4.58 -13.96
N GLY A 227 31.48 4.83 -14.89
CA GLY A 227 30.36 5.75 -14.74
C GLY A 227 29.01 5.03 -14.70
N SER A 228 28.96 3.73 -14.42
CA SER A 228 27.72 3.01 -14.16
C SER A 228 27.36 3.16 -12.68
N LEU A 229 26.09 3.43 -12.36
CA LEU A 229 25.63 3.58 -10.99
C LEU A 229 25.83 2.26 -10.22
N GLY A 230 26.59 2.30 -9.12
CA GLY A 230 26.89 1.11 -8.30
C GLY A 230 27.99 0.20 -8.87
N GLY A 231 28.33 0.32 -10.16
CA GLY A 231 29.26 -0.56 -10.86
C GLY A 231 28.60 -1.82 -11.44
N PRO A 232 29.35 -2.64 -12.21
CA PRO A 232 28.79 -3.78 -12.92
C PRO A 232 28.12 -4.80 -11.97
N GLY A 233 26.84 -5.11 -12.16
CA GLY A 233 26.09 -6.08 -11.35
C GLY A 233 25.38 -5.48 -10.14
N TRP A 234 25.45 -4.17 -9.91
CA TRP A 234 24.96 -3.50 -8.70
C TRP A 234 24.07 -2.29 -9.00
N VAL A 235 23.58 -2.15 -10.24
CA VAL A 235 22.72 -1.03 -10.63
C VAL A 235 21.38 -1.14 -9.91
N GLY A 236 20.98 -0.08 -9.19
CA GLY A 236 19.71 -0.04 -8.46
C GLY A 236 19.68 -0.91 -7.21
N ASP A 237 20.84 -1.39 -6.75
CA ASP A 237 20.96 -2.16 -5.52
C ASP A 237 20.92 -1.27 -4.27
N ASP A 238 20.70 -1.86 -3.10
CA ASP A 238 20.53 -1.09 -1.85
C ASP A 238 21.86 -0.47 -1.36
N GLY A 239 22.99 -0.97 -1.87
CA GLY A 239 24.28 -0.34 -1.71
C GLY A 239 25.23 -0.68 -2.85
N ALA A 240 26.39 -0.04 -2.86
CA ALA A 240 27.40 -0.25 -3.88
C ALA A 240 28.71 -0.76 -3.24
N PRO A 241 29.29 -1.87 -3.72
CA PRO A 241 30.65 -2.24 -3.35
C PRO A 241 31.65 -1.15 -3.75
N VAL A 242 32.51 -0.75 -2.83
CA VAL A 242 33.54 0.26 -3.07
C VAL A 242 34.74 -0.40 -3.76
N PRO A 243 35.12 0.03 -4.98
CA PRO A 243 36.16 -0.64 -5.76
C PRO A 243 37.49 -0.82 -5.02
N GLY A 244 38.05 -2.04 -5.08
CA GLY A 244 39.34 -2.36 -4.47
C GLY A 244 39.33 -2.51 -2.95
N THR A 245 38.15 -2.56 -2.32
CA THR A 245 37.99 -2.71 -0.87
C THR A 245 36.96 -3.78 -0.52
N ASP A 246 36.78 -4.06 0.78
CA ASP A 246 35.69 -4.89 1.30
C ASP A 246 34.50 -4.05 1.80
N LEU A 247 34.45 -2.76 1.42
CA LEU A 247 33.42 -1.83 1.86
C LEU A 247 32.23 -1.83 0.91
N VAL A 248 31.05 -1.60 1.49
CA VAL A 248 29.81 -1.28 0.79
C VAL A 248 29.36 0.10 1.26
N ALA A 249 28.94 0.95 0.33
CA ALA A 249 28.39 2.27 0.62
C ALA A 249 26.89 2.30 0.31
N ALA A 250 26.10 2.80 1.25
CA ALA A 250 24.68 3.12 1.09
C ALA A 250 24.46 4.59 1.40
N CYS A 251 23.46 5.22 0.78
CA CYS A 251 23.17 6.63 0.99
C CYS A 251 21.71 6.94 0.72
N ASP A 252 21.07 7.59 1.70
CA ASP A 252 19.67 8.01 1.61
C ASP A 252 19.49 9.47 1.93
N ALA A 253 18.53 10.08 1.23
CA ALA A 253 17.96 11.36 1.58
C ALA A 253 16.58 11.15 2.23
N ILE A 254 16.35 11.81 3.36
CA ILE A 254 15.08 11.75 4.07
C ILE A 254 14.16 12.85 3.56
N LEU A 255 12.88 12.49 3.36
CA LEU A 255 11.84 13.40 2.87
C LEU A 255 11.83 14.72 3.66
N PRO A 256 12.02 15.89 3.01
CA PRO A 256 12.11 17.17 3.71
C PRO A 256 10.91 17.44 4.63
N SER A 257 9.69 17.09 4.20
CA SER A 257 8.49 17.25 5.02
C SER A 257 8.52 16.44 6.32
N MET A 258 9.21 15.29 6.34
CA MET A 258 9.43 14.54 7.58
C MET A 258 10.47 15.23 8.46
N VAL A 259 11.58 15.70 7.87
CA VAL A 259 12.62 16.45 8.61
C VAL A 259 12.02 17.69 9.30
N GLU A 260 11.05 18.33 8.66
CA GLU A 260 10.34 19.48 9.25
C GLU A 260 9.32 19.11 10.33
N ARG A 261 8.48 18.09 10.07
CA ARG A 261 7.33 17.75 10.94
C ARG A 261 7.72 16.88 12.13
N ASP A 262 8.64 15.94 11.93
CA ASP A 262 9.11 15.00 12.96
C ASP A 262 10.64 14.82 12.86
N PRO A 263 11.44 15.85 13.23
CA PRO A 263 12.89 15.86 13.01
C PRO A 263 13.65 14.75 13.75
N GLU A 264 13.22 14.39 14.97
CA GLU A 264 13.87 13.31 15.73
C GLU A 264 13.63 11.95 15.10
N TRP A 265 12.43 11.73 14.56
CA TRP A 265 12.13 10.54 13.78
C TRP A 265 12.84 10.52 12.43
N ALA A 266 12.94 11.67 11.75
CA ALA A 266 13.71 11.79 10.52
C ALA A 266 15.18 11.41 10.74
N GLY A 267 15.78 11.88 11.84
CA GLY A 267 17.14 11.51 12.24
C GLY A 267 17.29 10.02 12.54
N TRP A 268 16.32 9.42 13.27
CA TRP A 268 16.29 7.97 13.50
C TRP A 268 16.18 7.19 12.18
N CYS A 269 15.26 7.60 11.30
CA CYS A 269 15.05 7.00 9.99
C CYS A 269 16.29 7.07 9.13
N GLY A 270 17.04 8.17 9.15
CA GLY A 270 18.31 8.31 8.43
C GLY A 270 19.32 7.21 8.75
N VAL A 271 19.40 6.80 10.02
CA VAL A 271 20.21 5.65 10.42
C VAL A 271 19.56 4.33 10.03
N LEU A 272 18.26 4.20 10.29
CA LEU A 272 17.51 2.97 10.08
C LEU A 272 17.56 2.49 8.62
N VAL A 273 17.25 3.36 7.65
CA VAL A 273 17.20 3.02 6.22
C VAL A 273 18.56 2.54 5.74
N ASN A 274 19.62 3.30 6.06
CA ASN A 274 20.98 2.97 5.66
C ASN A 274 21.50 1.66 6.30
N VAL A 275 21.10 1.38 7.55
CA VAL A 275 21.47 0.09 8.18
C VAL A 275 20.72 -1.06 7.52
N ASN A 276 19.46 -0.87 7.13
CA ASN A 276 18.69 -1.87 6.39
C ASN A 276 19.31 -2.12 5.00
N ASP A 277 19.73 -1.07 4.29
CA ASP A 277 20.44 -1.18 3.02
C ASP A 277 21.72 -2.01 3.14
N LEU A 278 22.58 -1.68 4.11
CA LEU A 278 23.77 -2.47 4.37
C LEU A 278 23.44 -3.92 4.74
N SER A 279 22.33 -4.12 5.48
CA SER A 279 21.85 -5.46 5.82
C SER A 279 21.43 -6.22 4.56
N ALA A 280 20.69 -5.61 3.63
CA ALA A 280 20.32 -6.22 2.35
C ALA A 280 21.53 -6.66 1.53
N MET A 281 22.62 -5.89 1.60
CA MET A 281 23.90 -6.22 0.95
C MET A 281 24.71 -7.30 1.69
N GLY A 282 24.22 -7.81 2.83
CA GLY A 282 24.95 -8.72 3.70
C GLY A 282 26.19 -8.08 4.36
N ALA A 283 26.22 -6.75 4.48
CA ALA A 283 27.32 -5.99 5.03
C ALA A 283 27.11 -5.65 6.51
N THR A 284 28.17 -5.75 7.31
CA THR A 284 28.15 -5.30 8.70
C THR A 284 28.41 -3.80 8.75
N PRO A 285 27.54 -2.96 9.32
CA PRO A 285 27.78 -1.52 9.43
C PRO A 285 29.07 -1.20 10.20
N VAL A 286 29.90 -0.30 9.67
CA VAL A 286 31.16 0.14 10.29
C VAL A 286 31.21 1.64 10.59
N GLY A 287 30.36 2.45 9.97
CA GLY A 287 30.26 3.87 10.29
C GLY A 287 29.23 4.63 9.45
N LEU A 288 28.86 5.81 9.94
CA LEU A 288 27.85 6.69 9.35
C LEU A 288 28.40 8.10 9.16
N LEU A 289 27.96 8.78 8.11
CA LEU A 289 28.16 10.21 7.87
C LEU A 289 26.79 10.87 7.69
N ASP A 290 26.60 12.08 8.21
CA ASP A 290 25.37 12.84 8.01
C ASP A 290 25.59 14.21 7.35
N ALA A 291 24.65 14.65 6.53
CA ALA A 291 24.56 16.01 6.02
C ALA A 291 23.18 16.56 6.40
N VAL A 292 23.17 17.52 7.32
CA VAL A 292 21.93 18.08 7.89
C VAL A 292 21.83 19.57 7.62
N ALA A 293 20.64 20.00 7.25
CA ALA A 293 20.29 21.39 7.04
C ALA A 293 18.97 21.72 7.72
N GLY A 294 18.83 22.94 8.25
CA GLY A 294 17.59 23.34 8.88
C GLY A 294 17.44 24.84 9.10
N ARG A 295 16.20 25.24 9.35
CA ARG A 295 15.77 26.64 9.52
C ARG A 295 16.45 27.36 10.69
N ASP A 296 16.74 26.64 11.77
CA ASP A 296 17.44 27.16 12.95
C ASP A 296 18.21 26.04 13.66
N ALA A 297 19.08 26.42 14.60
CA ALA A 297 19.90 25.46 15.36
C ALA A 297 19.06 24.51 16.22
N ALA A 298 17.84 24.89 16.63
CA ALA A 298 16.99 24.02 17.43
C ALA A 298 16.42 22.87 16.59
N SER A 299 15.97 23.16 15.37
CA SER A 299 15.54 22.16 14.40
C SER A 299 16.66 21.17 14.06
N VAL A 300 17.86 21.66 13.75
CA VAL A 300 19.03 20.81 13.46
C VAL A 300 19.40 19.92 14.66
N ARG A 301 19.40 20.46 15.89
CA ARG A 301 19.69 19.66 17.10
C ARG A 301 18.70 18.51 17.29
N ARG A 302 17.43 18.71 16.97
CA ARG A 302 16.41 17.64 17.05
C ARG A 302 16.69 16.53 16.05
N VAL A 303 17.07 16.88 14.82
CA VAL A 303 17.49 15.90 13.81
C VAL A 303 18.71 15.11 14.28
N LEU A 304 19.78 15.80 14.70
CA LEU A 304 21.00 15.16 15.19
C LEU A 304 20.77 14.32 16.46
N SER A 305 19.81 14.70 17.31
CA SER A 305 19.39 13.86 18.45
C SER A 305 18.82 12.53 17.98
N GLY A 306 17.98 12.54 16.93
CA GLY A 306 17.48 11.33 16.27
C GLY A 306 18.59 10.46 15.70
N VAL A 307 19.51 11.07 14.94
CA VAL A 307 20.67 10.39 14.34
C VAL A 307 21.54 9.74 15.42
N ARG A 308 21.86 10.48 16.49
CA ARG A 308 22.65 9.96 17.62
C ARG A 308 21.97 8.79 18.30
N ARG A 309 20.66 8.88 18.59
CA ARG A 309 19.91 7.77 19.20
C ARG A 309 19.91 6.53 18.31
N GLY A 310 19.73 6.68 17.00
CA GLY A 310 19.83 5.58 16.05
C GLY A 310 21.22 4.96 16.06
N ALA A 311 22.26 5.76 15.87
CA ALA A 311 23.66 5.31 15.89
C ALA A 311 24.00 4.54 17.18
N GLU A 312 23.58 5.04 18.34
CA GLU A 312 23.73 4.36 19.63
C GLU A 312 22.94 3.03 19.69
N ALA A 313 21.71 3.01 19.17
CA ALA A 313 20.85 1.83 19.18
C ALA A 313 21.44 0.65 18.37
N TRP A 314 21.94 0.91 17.15
CA TRP A 314 22.61 -0.13 16.34
C TRP A 314 24.09 -0.32 16.73
N GLY A 315 24.67 0.59 17.51
CA GLY A 315 26.09 0.55 17.90
C GLY A 315 27.02 0.87 16.73
N VAL A 316 26.61 1.78 15.85
CA VAL A 316 27.37 2.19 14.66
C VAL A 316 27.93 3.59 14.89
N PRO A 317 29.24 3.83 14.75
CA PRO A 317 29.82 5.13 15.04
C PRO A 317 29.43 6.19 13.98
N LEU A 318 29.14 7.41 14.45
CA LEU A 318 29.06 8.59 13.59
C LEU A 318 30.48 9.09 13.31
N LEU A 319 30.93 8.98 12.07
CA LEU A 319 32.29 9.33 11.63
C LEU A 319 32.47 10.84 11.42
N GLY A 320 31.37 11.57 11.19
CA GLY A 320 31.38 13.01 10.93
C GLY A 320 30.23 13.41 10.03
N GLY A 321 30.29 14.63 9.49
CA GLY A 321 29.20 15.14 8.67
C GLY A 321 29.33 16.61 8.28
N HIS A 322 28.24 17.17 7.77
CA HIS A 322 28.08 18.58 7.43
C HIS A 322 26.81 19.16 8.05
N THR A 323 26.87 20.40 8.53
CA THR A 323 25.72 21.07 9.15
C THR A 323 25.53 22.48 8.60
N GLN A 324 24.31 22.76 8.14
CA GLN A 324 23.91 24.09 7.67
C GLN A 324 22.67 24.60 8.41
N VAL A 325 22.67 25.90 8.77
CA VAL A 325 21.57 26.55 9.49
C VAL A 325 21.09 27.77 8.71
N GLY A 326 19.79 28.08 8.78
CA GLY A 326 19.17 29.21 8.10
C GLY A 326 18.71 28.90 6.67
N VAL A 327 18.49 27.61 6.36
CA VAL A 327 18.07 27.11 5.04
C VAL A 327 16.91 26.11 5.20
N PRO A 328 16.21 25.74 4.10
CA PRO A 328 15.19 24.68 4.15
C PRO A 328 15.73 23.37 4.75
N ALA A 329 14.84 22.59 5.36
CA ALA A 329 15.24 21.37 6.04
C ALA A 329 15.67 20.29 5.04
N ALA A 330 16.81 19.65 5.31
CA ALA A 330 17.30 18.51 4.56
C ALA A 330 18.11 17.59 5.48
N LEU A 331 18.05 16.30 5.20
CA LEU A 331 18.88 15.30 5.85
C LEU A 331 19.27 14.25 4.82
N SER A 332 20.56 13.98 4.71
CA SER A 332 21.08 12.78 4.07
C SER A 332 22.01 12.06 5.03
N VAL A 333 21.98 10.73 5.00
CA VAL A 333 22.89 9.89 5.77
C VAL A 333 23.53 8.91 4.79
N THR A 334 24.84 8.73 4.94
CA THR A 334 25.62 7.75 4.20
C THR A 334 26.16 6.73 5.20
N ALA A 335 25.96 5.44 4.92
CA ALA A 335 26.56 4.38 5.71
C ALA A 335 27.65 3.63 4.94
N LEU A 336 28.67 3.23 5.69
CA LEU A 336 29.69 2.31 5.24
C LEU A 336 29.51 1.00 5.98
N GLY A 337 29.43 -0.09 5.24
CA GLY A 337 29.44 -1.46 5.75
C GLY A 337 30.64 -2.22 5.23
N ARG A 338 30.90 -3.39 5.82
CA ARG A 338 31.98 -4.30 5.39
C ARG A 338 31.43 -5.69 5.11
N THR A 339 31.81 -6.25 3.96
CA THR A 339 31.59 -7.67 3.61
C THR A 339 32.57 -8.10 2.52
N SER A 340 33.01 -9.37 2.57
CA SER A 340 33.78 -10.00 1.50
C SER A 340 32.91 -10.73 0.48
N SER A 341 31.60 -10.78 0.70
CA SER A 341 30.63 -11.50 -0.14
C SER A 341 29.31 -10.73 -0.14
N PRO A 342 29.25 -9.59 -0.85
CA PRO A 342 28.01 -8.82 -0.93
C PRO A 342 26.92 -9.64 -1.64
N VAL A 343 25.68 -9.47 -1.18
CA VAL A 343 24.49 -10.11 -1.78
C VAL A 343 23.85 -9.13 -2.76
N PRO A 344 23.64 -9.51 -4.03
CA PRO A 344 23.03 -8.63 -5.02
C PRO A 344 21.51 -8.56 -4.87
N GLY A 345 20.89 -7.44 -5.22
CA GLY A 345 19.44 -7.29 -5.34
C GLY A 345 18.86 -7.98 -6.58
N GLY A 346 19.70 -8.30 -7.58
CA GLY A 346 19.32 -8.88 -8.87
C GLY A 346 19.76 -10.33 -9.12
N GLY A 347 20.18 -11.08 -8.10
CA GLY A 347 20.70 -12.45 -8.30
C GLY A 347 19.66 -13.56 -8.46
N GLY A 348 18.36 -13.22 -8.46
CA GLY A 348 17.27 -14.20 -8.54
C GLY A 348 17.10 -14.80 -9.94
N ARG A 349 16.52 -16.01 -10.01
CA ARG A 349 16.26 -16.73 -11.27
C ARG A 349 14.78 -17.07 -11.43
N TYR A 350 14.38 -17.33 -12.67
CA TYR A 350 13.05 -17.86 -12.94
C TYR A 350 12.76 -19.12 -12.09
N GLY A 351 11.60 -19.13 -11.44
CA GLY A 351 11.15 -20.21 -10.57
C GLY A 351 11.70 -20.18 -9.14
N ASP A 352 12.55 -19.21 -8.80
CA ASP A 352 12.98 -19.00 -7.43
C ASP A 352 11.81 -18.54 -6.56
N ALA A 353 11.77 -19.05 -5.33
CA ALA A 353 10.81 -18.70 -4.32
C ALA A 353 11.16 -17.34 -3.72
N LEU A 354 10.13 -16.51 -3.49
CA LEU A 354 10.27 -15.24 -2.78
C LEU A 354 9.95 -15.47 -1.31
N SER A 355 10.84 -15.04 -0.42
CA SER A 355 10.60 -15.02 1.03
C SER A 355 10.60 -13.60 1.57
N LEU A 356 9.66 -13.30 2.47
CA LEU A 356 9.63 -12.07 3.25
C LEU A 356 10.02 -12.39 4.69
N THR A 357 11.06 -11.71 5.17
CA THR A 357 11.44 -11.70 6.58
C THR A 357 11.16 -10.32 7.13
N VAL A 358 10.19 -10.20 8.04
CA VAL A 358 9.69 -8.90 8.50
C VAL A 358 9.41 -8.90 9.98
N ASP A 359 9.75 -7.79 10.64
CA ASP A 359 9.39 -7.54 12.01
C ASP A 359 7.94 -7.04 12.09
N VAL A 360 7.03 -7.92 12.51
CA VAL A 360 5.61 -7.63 12.67
C VAL A 360 5.26 -7.09 14.05
N SER A 361 6.25 -6.94 14.94
CA SER A 361 6.06 -6.32 16.25
C SER A 361 6.03 -4.79 16.11
N GLY A 362 5.48 -4.09 17.09
CA GLY A 362 5.41 -2.62 17.08
C GLY A 362 4.03 -2.10 16.73
N SER A 363 3.99 -0.88 16.20
CA SER A 363 2.76 -0.16 15.87
C SER A 363 2.99 0.85 14.74
N TRP A 364 1.91 1.40 14.21
CA TRP A 364 2.02 2.60 13.37
C TRP A 364 2.74 3.73 14.12
N ARG A 365 3.66 4.41 13.44
CA ARG A 365 4.30 5.63 13.96
C ARG A 365 3.23 6.74 14.05
N GLU A 366 3.21 7.44 15.17
CA GLU A 366 2.32 8.59 15.38
C GLU A 366 2.48 9.61 14.24
N GLY A 367 1.38 10.08 13.66
CA GLY A 367 1.40 10.99 12.51
C GLY A 367 1.71 10.35 11.14
N HIS A 368 2.01 9.04 11.10
CA HIS A 368 2.40 8.30 9.89
C HIS A 368 1.58 7.00 9.68
N HIS A 369 0.36 6.95 10.20
CA HIS A 369 -0.54 5.80 10.11
C HIS A 369 -0.70 5.29 8.67
N GLY A 370 -0.60 3.97 8.49
CA GLY A 370 -0.71 3.30 7.19
C GLY A 370 0.53 3.42 6.30
N THR A 371 1.54 4.22 6.69
CA THR A 371 2.75 4.45 5.87
C THR A 371 4.03 4.02 6.54
N GLN A 372 4.13 4.08 7.87
CA GLN A 372 5.35 3.72 8.59
C GLN A 372 5.06 2.91 9.85
N TRP A 373 5.62 1.71 9.87
CA TRP A 373 5.48 0.79 10.98
C TRP A 373 6.73 0.82 11.85
N ASN A 374 6.61 1.36 13.06
CA ASN A 374 7.74 1.48 13.97
C ASN A 374 7.84 0.23 14.85
N SER A 375 8.87 -0.55 14.59
CA SER A 375 9.23 -1.73 15.39
C SER A 375 10.61 -1.61 16.03
N THR A 376 11.34 -0.50 15.82
CA THR A 376 12.78 -0.43 16.12
C THR A 376 13.13 0.47 17.31
N GLU A 377 12.43 1.58 17.54
CA GLU A 377 12.80 2.52 18.63
C GLU A 377 12.71 1.93 20.04
N GLY A 378 11.87 0.92 20.24
CA GLY A 378 11.69 0.25 21.53
C GLY A 378 12.59 -0.98 21.73
N ARG A 379 13.41 -1.36 20.74
CA ARG A 379 14.19 -2.60 20.77
C ARG A 379 15.53 -2.42 21.46
N ARG A 380 16.04 -3.53 21.99
CA ARG A 380 17.41 -3.59 22.54
C ARG A 380 18.42 -3.67 21.40
N SER A 381 19.62 -3.13 21.64
CA SER A 381 20.69 -3.08 20.62
C SER A 381 21.14 -4.45 20.12
N ASP A 382 21.13 -5.48 20.97
CA ASP A 382 21.44 -6.86 20.56
C ASP A 382 20.40 -7.41 19.56
N GLU A 383 19.12 -7.07 19.73
CA GLU A 383 18.04 -7.50 18.84
C GLU A 383 18.11 -6.80 17.48
N LEU A 384 18.37 -5.49 17.48
CA LEU A 384 18.56 -4.72 16.25
C LEU A 384 19.76 -5.21 15.44
N ARG A 385 20.86 -5.54 16.11
CA ARG A 385 22.05 -6.13 15.45
C ARG A 385 21.81 -7.55 14.95
N ASP A 386 21.01 -8.35 15.67
CA ASP A 386 20.63 -9.68 15.17
C ASP A 386 19.85 -9.59 13.85
N LEU A 387 18.85 -8.69 13.80
CA LEU A 387 18.07 -8.41 12.60
C LEU A 387 18.96 -7.94 11.44
N ALA A 388 19.84 -6.97 11.68
CA ALA A 388 20.76 -6.46 10.65
C ALA A 388 21.72 -7.53 10.09
N GLY A 389 22.08 -8.53 10.89
CA GLY A 389 22.97 -9.62 10.45
C GLY A 389 22.28 -10.75 9.68
N THR A 390 20.96 -10.73 9.50
CA THR A 390 20.19 -11.88 8.98
C THR A 390 20.56 -12.28 7.56
N VAL A 391 20.71 -11.33 6.64
CA VAL A 391 21.06 -11.61 5.23
C VAL A 391 22.50 -12.12 5.13
N ALA A 392 23.44 -11.55 5.87
CA ALA A 392 24.83 -12.02 5.90
C ALA A 392 24.95 -13.49 6.35
N ARG A 393 24.07 -13.93 7.25
CA ARG A 393 23.96 -15.34 7.70
C ARG A 393 23.30 -16.24 6.66
N ALA A 394 22.23 -15.78 6.01
CA ALA A 394 21.46 -16.57 5.05
C ALA A 394 22.12 -16.67 3.67
N ARG A 395 22.73 -15.59 3.18
CA ARG A 395 23.34 -15.46 1.86
C ARG A 395 22.41 -15.92 0.72
N PRO A 396 21.22 -15.29 0.60
CA PRO A 396 20.30 -15.64 -0.47
C PRO A 396 20.89 -15.28 -1.84
N ALA A 397 20.30 -15.82 -2.90
CA ALA A 397 20.68 -15.47 -4.28
C ALA A 397 20.39 -13.99 -4.57
N ALA A 398 19.28 -13.46 -4.05
CA ALA A 398 19.02 -12.02 -4.03
C ALA A 398 18.39 -11.54 -2.73
N ALA A 399 18.64 -10.29 -2.36
CA ALA A 399 18.02 -9.62 -1.22
C ALA A 399 17.75 -8.15 -1.51
N LYS A 400 16.60 -7.64 -1.05
CA LYS A 400 16.31 -6.20 -0.99
C LYS A 400 15.64 -5.80 0.31
N ASP A 401 15.97 -4.62 0.81
CA ASP A 401 15.27 -4.01 1.93
C ASP A 401 13.84 -3.59 1.53
N VAL A 402 12.86 -3.68 2.44
CA VAL A 402 11.51 -3.21 2.16
C VAL A 402 11.47 -1.68 2.31
N SER A 403 11.56 -0.99 1.18
CA SER A 403 11.65 0.47 1.12
C SER A 403 10.26 1.16 1.09
N MET A 404 10.24 2.49 0.91
CA MET A 404 9.03 3.33 0.73
C MET A 404 8.02 2.88 -0.34
N ALA A 405 8.38 1.97 -1.24
CA ALA A 405 7.44 1.37 -2.21
C ALA A 405 6.62 0.21 -1.59
N GLY A 406 6.84 -0.09 -0.31
CA GLY A 406 6.22 -1.17 0.43
C GLY A 406 6.72 -2.55 -0.01
N VAL A 407 6.12 -3.59 0.57
CA VAL A 407 6.44 -4.99 0.26
C VAL A 407 6.23 -5.28 -1.24
N VAL A 408 5.09 -4.86 -1.78
CA VAL A 408 4.74 -5.13 -3.19
C VAL A 408 5.69 -4.44 -4.17
N GLY A 409 6.00 -3.16 -3.92
CA GLY A 409 6.95 -2.43 -4.75
C GLY A 409 8.36 -3.01 -4.66
N THR A 410 8.82 -3.37 -3.44
CA THR A 410 10.13 -3.98 -3.22
C THR A 410 10.28 -5.33 -3.92
N VAL A 411 9.24 -6.18 -3.86
CA VAL A 411 9.21 -7.43 -4.64
C VAL A 411 9.38 -7.14 -6.14
N GLY A 412 8.73 -6.08 -6.63
CA GLY A 412 8.89 -5.63 -8.01
C GLY A 412 10.30 -5.13 -8.32
N MET A 413 10.94 -4.40 -7.40
CA MET A 413 12.34 -3.95 -7.55
C MET A 413 13.30 -5.14 -7.63
N LEU A 414 13.17 -6.13 -6.73
CA LEU A 414 13.99 -7.34 -6.74
C LEU A 414 13.79 -8.12 -8.05
N ALA A 415 12.54 -8.30 -8.45
CA ALA A 415 12.20 -9.01 -9.69
C ALA A 415 12.73 -8.28 -10.93
N GLU A 416 12.61 -6.95 -10.97
CA GLU A 416 13.13 -6.11 -12.05
C GLU A 416 14.65 -6.23 -12.17
N ALA A 417 15.38 -6.05 -11.05
CA ALA A 417 16.83 -6.19 -10.98
C ALA A 417 17.28 -7.60 -11.37
N SER A 418 16.47 -8.62 -11.07
CA SER A 418 16.70 -10.00 -11.50
C SER A 418 16.33 -10.27 -12.97
N GLY A 419 15.70 -9.33 -13.67
CA GLY A 419 15.29 -9.47 -15.06
C GLY A 419 13.97 -10.22 -15.27
N TYR A 420 13.14 -10.32 -14.24
CA TYR A 420 11.87 -11.06 -14.22
C TYR A 420 10.69 -10.16 -13.83
N GLY A 421 9.52 -10.76 -13.58
CA GLY A 421 8.49 -10.20 -12.71
C GLY A 421 8.18 -11.16 -11.57
N ALA A 422 7.11 -10.92 -10.82
CA ALA A 422 6.82 -11.66 -9.60
C ALA A 422 5.34 -11.92 -9.38
N VAL A 423 5.06 -12.96 -8.61
CA VAL A 423 3.74 -13.23 -8.03
C VAL A 423 3.87 -13.30 -6.51
N VAL A 424 2.96 -12.63 -5.81
CA VAL A 424 2.87 -12.62 -4.34
C VAL A 424 1.57 -13.31 -3.90
N ASP A 425 1.69 -14.36 -3.11
CA ASP A 425 0.58 -15.07 -2.48
C ASP A 425 0.08 -14.29 -1.26
N VAL A 426 -1.01 -13.52 -1.41
CA VAL A 426 -1.45 -12.52 -0.43
C VAL A 426 -1.72 -13.14 0.95
N ALA A 427 -2.29 -14.34 0.99
CA ALA A 427 -2.61 -15.03 2.24
C ALA A 427 -1.37 -15.49 3.04
N SER A 428 -0.24 -15.66 2.36
CA SER A 428 1.03 -16.14 2.94
C SER A 428 1.84 -15.00 3.57
N VAL A 429 1.49 -13.74 3.29
CA VAL A 429 2.26 -12.60 3.80
C VAL A 429 2.12 -12.49 5.32
N PRO A 430 3.23 -12.52 6.08
CA PRO A 430 3.22 -12.30 7.52
C PRO A 430 2.78 -10.86 7.80
N ARG A 431 1.90 -10.69 8.79
CA ARG A 431 1.36 -9.38 9.18
C ARG A 431 1.13 -9.29 10.69
N PRO A 432 1.13 -8.06 11.24
CA PRO A 432 0.71 -7.84 12.62
C PRO A 432 -0.67 -8.46 12.90
N GLY A 433 -0.82 -9.08 14.07
CA GLY A 433 -2.08 -9.65 14.55
C GLY A 433 -2.53 -10.96 13.91
N GLY A 434 -1.69 -11.64 13.12
CA GLY A 434 -2.02 -12.89 12.41
C GLY A 434 -2.25 -14.15 13.27
N ALA A 435 -2.15 -14.08 14.60
CA ALA A 435 -2.33 -15.22 15.51
C ALA A 435 -2.99 -14.80 16.84
N GLY A 436 -4.27 -14.43 16.80
CA GLY A 436 -5.09 -14.27 18.02
C GLY A 436 -4.75 -13.08 18.91
N ARG A 437 -3.99 -12.09 18.42
CA ARG A 437 -3.82 -10.80 19.08
C ARG A 437 -4.42 -9.71 18.22
N ALA A 438 -5.46 -9.06 18.71
CA ALA A 438 -6.09 -7.91 18.09
C ALA A 438 -5.09 -6.75 17.99
N GLY A 439 -4.43 -6.60 16.84
CA GLY A 439 -3.92 -5.32 16.38
C GLY A 439 -5.02 -4.71 15.51
N ALA A 440 -5.91 -3.92 16.12
CA ALA A 440 -7.21 -3.60 15.53
C ALA A 440 -7.19 -2.60 14.35
N ASP A 441 -6.04 -2.06 13.91
CA ASP A 441 -5.99 -1.00 12.88
C ASP A 441 -4.95 -1.23 11.76
N VAL A 442 -4.58 -2.48 11.45
CA VAL A 442 -3.66 -2.78 10.33
C VAL A 442 -4.43 -3.43 9.18
N THR A 443 -4.77 -2.63 8.16
CA THR A 443 -5.37 -3.15 6.93
C THR A 443 -4.32 -3.88 6.08
N THR A 444 -4.76 -4.84 5.25
CA THR A 444 -3.83 -5.54 4.35
C THR A 444 -3.25 -4.58 3.31
N GLY A 445 -4.09 -3.67 2.80
CA GLY A 445 -3.70 -2.65 1.83
C GLY A 445 -2.54 -1.80 2.32
N ASP A 446 -2.64 -1.29 3.55
CA ASP A 446 -1.63 -0.42 4.14
C ASP A 446 -0.38 -1.20 4.54
N TRP A 447 -0.51 -2.39 5.13
CA TRP A 447 0.65 -3.21 5.52
C TRP A 447 1.56 -3.55 4.33
N LEU A 448 0.98 -3.95 3.21
CA LEU A 448 1.73 -4.28 2.00
C LEU A 448 2.33 -3.05 1.29
N GLY A 449 1.86 -1.85 1.62
CA GLY A 449 2.31 -0.58 1.06
C GLY A 449 3.16 0.27 2.01
N CYS A 450 3.28 -0.09 3.29
CA CYS A 450 4.03 0.69 4.26
C CYS A 450 5.51 0.36 4.25
N PHE A 451 6.32 1.28 4.79
CA PHE A 451 7.70 1.06 5.16
C PHE A 451 7.76 0.41 6.57
N PRO A 452 8.18 -0.87 6.69
CA PRO A 452 8.36 -1.52 7.98
C PRO A 452 9.69 -1.13 8.62
N GLY A 453 9.73 -1.07 9.96
CA GLY A 453 10.96 -0.83 10.71
C GLY A 453 12.06 -1.84 10.37
N PHE A 454 11.71 -3.09 10.06
CA PHE A 454 12.62 -4.05 9.45
C PHE A 454 11.85 -5.00 8.53
N GLY A 455 12.27 -5.11 7.28
CA GLY A 455 11.73 -6.04 6.30
C GLY A 455 12.74 -6.31 5.20
N MET A 456 12.88 -7.57 4.81
CA MET A 456 13.76 -8.02 3.72
C MET A 456 13.00 -8.97 2.81
N VAL A 457 13.01 -8.67 1.51
CA VAL A 457 12.57 -9.59 0.45
C VAL A 457 13.79 -10.33 -0.06
N THR A 458 13.70 -11.65 -0.16
CA THR A 458 14.78 -12.50 -0.66
C THR A 458 14.28 -13.45 -1.73
N ALA A 459 15.17 -13.85 -2.63
CA ALA A 459 14.88 -14.87 -3.64
C ALA A 459 15.95 -15.97 -3.61
N ASP A 460 15.49 -17.22 -3.63
CA ASP A 460 16.32 -18.42 -3.66
C ASP A 460 15.58 -19.58 -4.33
N ARG A 461 16.28 -20.68 -4.58
CA ARG A 461 15.61 -21.91 -5.03
C ARG A 461 14.54 -22.33 -4.01
N PRO A 462 13.40 -22.88 -4.45
CA PRO A 462 12.38 -23.38 -3.53
C PRO A 462 12.97 -24.37 -2.53
N GLY A 463 12.76 -24.11 -1.23
CA GLY A 463 13.31 -24.92 -0.13
C GLY A 463 14.70 -24.52 0.36
N ASP A 464 15.40 -23.63 -0.36
CA ASP A 464 16.71 -23.12 0.04
C ASP A 464 16.63 -21.89 0.96
N SER A 465 17.77 -21.59 1.58
CA SER A 465 18.09 -20.51 2.52
C SER A 465 16.96 -19.53 2.85
N ARG A 466 16.33 -19.72 4.01
CA ARG A 466 15.42 -18.73 4.59
C ARG A 466 16.15 -18.00 5.70
N MET A 467 16.08 -16.68 5.68
CA MET A 467 16.58 -15.89 6.79
C MET A 467 15.86 -16.29 8.08
N HIS A 468 16.61 -16.28 9.18
CA HIS A 468 16.07 -16.57 10.50
C HIS A 468 16.52 -15.54 11.53
N SER A 469 15.56 -15.07 12.30
CA SER A 469 15.75 -14.27 13.51
C SER A 469 14.63 -14.59 14.50
N PRO A 470 14.90 -14.66 15.81
CA PRO A 470 13.85 -14.76 16.83
C PRO A 470 12.99 -13.48 16.93
N TYR A 471 13.39 -12.40 16.26
CA TYR A 471 12.76 -11.08 16.35
C TYR A 471 11.95 -10.70 15.10
N ALA A 472 11.92 -11.56 14.08
CA ALA A 472 11.16 -11.37 12.85
C ALA A 472 10.43 -12.65 12.45
N VAL A 473 9.42 -12.50 11.59
CA VAL A 473 8.70 -13.63 10.99
C VAL A 473 9.16 -13.79 9.56
N THR A 474 9.51 -15.02 9.19
CA THR A 474 9.87 -15.38 7.82
C THR A 474 8.78 -16.26 7.21
N ALA A 475 8.34 -15.92 6.01
CA ALA A 475 7.46 -16.77 5.21
C ALA A 475 7.86 -16.73 3.74
N GLU A 476 7.62 -17.84 3.05
CA GLU A 476 7.59 -17.84 1.59
C GLU A 476 6.28 -17.17 1.14
N VAL A 477 6.39 -16.17 0.29
CA VAL A 477 5.31 -15.28 -0.10
C VAL A 477 5.04 -15.30 -1.60
N GLY A 478 5.71 -16.15 -2.37
CA GLY A 478 5.46 -16.29 -3.80
C GLY A 478 6.70 -16.70 -4.58
N GLY A 479 6.87 -16.17 -5.79
CA GLY A 479 8.02 -16.52 -6.63
C GLY A 479 8.24 -15.61 -7.83
N LEU A 480 9.42 -15.73 -8.42
CA LEU A 480 9.80 -15.03 -9.66
C LEU A 480 9.16 -15.70 -10.89
N THR A 481 8.66 -14.87 -11.81
CA THR A 481 7.90 -15.29 -13.00
C THR A 481 8.41 -14.61 -14.26
N LEU A 482 8.01 -15.11 -15.43
CA LEU A 482 8.34 -14.46 -16.71
C LEU A 482 7.45 -13.26 -17.03
N GLU A 483 6.27 -13.16 -16.39
CA GLU A 483 5.36 -12.04 -16.63
C GLU A 483 5.84 -10.81 -15.88
N ARG A 484 6.15 -9.73 -16.62
CA ARG A 484 6.65 -8.48 -16.05
C ARG A 484 5.65 -7.80 -15.11
N GLY A 485 6.19 -7.11 -14.12
CA GLY A 485 5.44 -6.47 -13.04
C GLY A 485 5.20 -7.40 -11.85
N VAL A 486 4.23 -7.03 -11.01
CA VAL A 486 3.89 -7.78 -9.80
C VAL A 486 2.42 -8.18 -9.84
N LEU A 487 2.17 -9.47 -9.73
CA LEU A 487 0.84 -10.06 -9.57
C LEU A 487 0.58 -10.42 -8.11
N LEU A 488 -0.66 -10.30 -7.67
CA LEU A 488 -1.14 -10.83 -6.39
C LEU A 488 -1.97 -12.07 -6.68
N ARG A 489 -1.62 -13.20 -6.07
CA ARG A 489 -2.39 -14.45 -6.14
C ARG A 489 -3.27 -14.58 -4.90
N TRP A 490 -4.51 -14.97 -5.14
CA TRP A 490 -5.55 -15.09 -4.14
C TRP A 490 -5.87 -16.56 -3.83
N PRO A 491 -6.50 -16.87 -2.68
CA PRO A 491 -6.84 -18.25 -2.30
C PRO A 491 -7.74 -19.00 -3.30
N ASP A 492 -8.52 -18.27 -4.11
CA ASP A 492 -9.36 -18.86 -5.16
C ASP A 492 -8.60 -19.14 -6.48
N GLY A 493 -7.27 -18.98 -6.47
CA GLY A 493 -6.40 -19.18 -7.62
C GLY A 493 -6.39 -18.01 -8.62
N ALA A 494 -7.25 -17.00 -8.45
CA ALA A 494 -7.23 -15.83 -9.30
C ALA A 494 -5.96 -14.98 -9.05
N THR A 495 -5.55 -14.23 -10.06
CA THR A 495 -4.51 -13.20 -9.94
C THR A 495 -5.07 -11.81 -10.22
N THR A 496 -4.49 -10.80 -9.57
CA THR A 496 -4.71 -9.39 -9.87
C THR A 496 -3.38 -8.68 -10.05
N ARG A 497 -3.29 -7.76 -11.01
CA ARG A 497 -2.08 -6.98 -11.23
C ARG A 497 -1.97 -5.85 -10.19
N ALA A 498 -0.85 -5.79 -9.48
CA ALA A 498 -0.53 -4.71 -8.55
C ALA A 498 0.42 -3.68 -9.14
N VAL A 499 1.38 -4.13 -9.96
CA VAL A 499 2.32 -3.27 -10.69
C VAL A 499 2.40 -3.72 -12.14
N GLY A 500 2.32 -2.79 -13.09
CA GLY A 500 2.25 -3.06 -14.53
C GLY A 500 3.56 -3.43 -15.20
N GLY A 501 4.68 -2.87 -14.74
CA GLY A 501 5.99 -3.00 -15.36
C GLY A 501 7.13 -2.94 -14.36
N GLY A 502 8.26 -2.33 -14.75
CA GLY A 502 9.35 -2.02 -13.82
C GLY A 502 8.90 -1.07 -12.72
N VAL A 503 9.52 -1.19 -11.55
CA VAL A 503 9.28 -0.31 -10.40
C VAL A 503 10.19 0.91 -10.45
N THR A 504 11.44 0.71 -10.85
CA THR A 504 12.46 1.77 -10.94
C THR A 504 12.73 2.19 -12.39
N GLY A 505 12.56 1.26 -13.33
CA GLY A 505 12.96 1.41 -14.73
C GLY A 505 14.47 1.38 -14.94
N LEU A 506 15.24 0.92 -13.94
CA LEU A 506 16.69 0.71 -14.06
C LEU A 506 17.03 -0.59 -14.79
N GLY A 507 16.07 -1.53 -14.84
CA GLY A 507 16.25 -2.82 -15.50
C GLY A 507 17.11 -3.80 -14.70
N PRO A 508 17.56 -4.89 -15.34
CA PRO A 508 18.40 -5.90 -14.70
C PRO A 508 19.76 -5.30 -14.28
N ALA A 509 20.25 -5.72 -13.11
CA ALA A 509 21.53 -5.27 -12.54
C ALA A 509 22.76 -5.88 -13.23
#